data_AF-A0A7J0D6Y7-F1
#
_entry.id   AF-A0A7J0D6Y7-F1
#
_cell.length_a   1.000
_cell.length_b   1.000
_cell.length_c   1.000
_cell.angle_alpha   90.00
_cell.angle_beta   90.00
_cell.angle_gamma   90.00
#
_symmetry.space_group_name_H-M   'P 1'
#
loop_
_entity.id
_entity.type
_entity.pdbx_description
1 polymer ?
#
loop_
_entity_poly.entity_id
_entity_poly.type
_entity_poly.pdbx_seq_one_letter_code
_entity_poly.pdbx_strand_id
1 'polypeptide(L)'
;MGLDCSHSRAAAFIVLLVWAPWWFEGHHLRDRNGELVSSAGIIVTGFRTMLVAIAAGGFTAAGLYYTREKHRLERENFQHAQEQFAENQKQFEITIKMSADREAEQARIAREGQVTGRYVEAIKLLSSQDDTQRLGAIYSLERIMRDSEDDHDTVVTVLAAFVRQHAGIGLGVPRPDEPVQAAITVLGRRPMRREAARIDLRRTDLTGLDFERANFRRARFGGADLSAMCRVGVGVWCQ
;
A
#
# COMPACT_ATOMS: atom_id res chain seq x y z
N MET A 1 -20.99 30.06 20.83
CA MET A 1 -21.71 31.20 21.44
C MET A 1 -22.90 30.64 22.21
N GLY A 2 -22.80 30.48 23.53
CA GLY A 2 -23.88 29.84 24.32
C GLY A 2 -23.55 29.53 25.77
N LEU A 3 -22.26 29.57 26.15
CA LEU A 3 -21.82 29.27 27.51
C LEU A 3 -21.73 30.52 28.42
N ASP A 4 -21.65 31.72 27.86
CA ASP A 4 -21.38 32.93 28.68
C ASP A 4 -22.62 33.48 29.42
N CYS A 5 -23.83 33.10 28.98
CA CYS A 5 -25.08 33.64 29.54
C CYS A 5 -25.47 32.96 30.87
N SER A 6 -25.12 31.68 31.05
CA SER A 6 -25.36 30.95 32.30
C SER A 6 -24.45 31.44 33.43
N HIS A 7 -23.14 31.55 33.14
CA HIS A 7 -22.16 32.02 34.11
C HIS A 7 -22.38 33.49 34.53
N SER A 8 -22.84 34.35 33.61
CA SER A 8 -23.18 35.74 33.94
C SER A 8 -24.37 35.86 34.89
N ARG A 9 -25.39 35.00 34.76
CA ARG A 9 -26.57 35.01 35.65
C ARG A 9 -26.24 34.45 37.03
N ALA A 10 -25.40 33.41 37.10
CA ALA A 10 -24.92 32.87 38.37
C ALA A 10 -24.03 33.86 39.12
N ALA A 11 -23.11 34.54 38.41
CA ALA A 11 -22.27 35.57 39.00
C ALA A 11 -23.09 36.78 39.50
N ALA A 12 -24.06 37.23 38.71
CA ALA A 12 -24.96 38.32 39.11
C ALA A 12 -25.80 37.96 40.34
N PHE A 13 -26.25 36.71 40.46
CA PHE A 13 -27.01 36.23 41.62
C PHE A 13 -26.14 36.20 42.88
N ILE A 14 -24.90 35.72 42.79
CA ILE A 14 -23.95 35.70 43.91
C ILE A 14 -23.59 37.12 44.35
N VAL A 15 -23.33 38.02 43.40
CA VAL A 15 -23.03 39.43 43.69
C VAL A 15 -24.23 40.12 44.36
N LEU A 16 -25.45 39.89 43.87
CA LEU A 16 -26.67 40.39 44.51
C LEU A 16 -26.85 39.83 45.93
N LEU A 17 -26.59 38.55 46.16
CA LEU A 17 -26.70 37.94 47.49
C LEU A 17 -25.73 38.55 48.50
N VAL A 18 -24.53 38.93 48.06
CA VAL A 18 -23.49 39.53 48.91
C VAL A 18 -23.70 41.04 49.12
N TRP A 19 -24.14 41.76 48.09
CA TRP A 19 -24.24 43.23 48.10
C TRP A 19 -25.65 43.80 48.37
N ALA A 20 -26.73 43.06 48.06
CA ALA A 20 -28.10 43.53 48.33
C ALA A 20 -28.35 43.90 49.79
N PRO A 21 -27.75 43.21 50.80
CA PRO A 21 -27.94 43.60 52.19
C PRO A 21 -27.34 44.98 52.57
N TRP A 22 -26.39 45.51 51.81
CA TRP A 22 -25.85 46.87 52.02
C TRP A 22 -26.69 47.94 51.31
N TRP A 23 -27.30 47.58 50.18
CA TRP A 23 -28.24 48.44 49.46
C TRP A 23 -29.51 48.70 50.25
N PHE A 24 -30.02 47.69 50.95
CA PHE A 24 -31.25 47.82 51.73
C PHE A 24 -31.09 48.67 53.01
N GLU A 25 -29.88 48.67 53.59
CA GLU A 25 -29.57 49.38 54.85
C GLU A 25 -29.31 50.89 54.65
N GLY A 26 -29.13 51.37 53.42
CA GLY A 26 -28.85 52.79 53.14
C GLY A 26 -30.05 53.73 53.28
N HIS A 27 -31.28 53.20 53.34
CA HIS A 27 -32.49 54.02 53.21
C HIS A 27 -33.36 54.17 54.46
N HIS A 28 -33.03 53.53 55.60
CA HIS A 28 -33.96 53.47 56.75
C HIS A 28 -33.39 53.81 58.14
N LEU A 29 -32.24 54.48 58.26
CA LEU A 29 -31.74 54.98 59.56
C LEU A 29 -31.26 56.43 59.48
N ARG A 30 -32.16 57.36 59.18
CA ARG A 30 -31.88 58.80 59.29
C ARG A 30 -33.03 59.52 59.98
N ASP A 31 -32.96 59.58 61.31
CA ASP A 31 -33.76 60.54 62.07
C ASP A 31 -33.16 61.95 61.94
N ARG A 32 -33.98 62.98 62.15
CA ARG A 32 -33.80 64.38 61.77
C ARG A 32 -32.58 65.09 62.39
N ASN A 33 -31.86 64.46 63.32
CA ASN A 33 -30.80 65.09 64.11
C ASN A 33 -29.40 64.43 63.99
N GLY A 34 -29.21 63.42 63.14
CA GLY A 34 -27.85 63.04 62.68
C GLY A 34 -26.93 62.24 63.61
N GLU A 35 -27.45 61.41 64.54
CA GLU A 35 -26.63 60.40 65.25
C GLU A 35 -27.12 58.96 64.99
N LEU A 36 -26.17 58.02 64.90
CA LEU A 36 -26.39 56.61 64.54
C LEU A 36 -26.72 55.76 65.78
N VAL A 37 -27.83 55.01 65.74
CA VAL A 37 -28.20 54.05 66.80
C VAL A 37 -27.30 52.80 66.71
N SER A 38 -26.46 52.60 67.73
CA SER A 38 -25.34 51.64 67.70
C SER A 38 -25.65 50.18 68.07
N SER A 39 -26.91 49.78 68.32
CA SER A 39 -27.23 48.42 68.83
C SER A 39 -27.85 47.43 67.82
N ALA A 40 -28.10 47.81 66.56
CA ALA A 40 -28.73 46.93 65.56
C ALA A 40 -27.75 46.02 64.76
N GLY A 41 -26.44 46.26 64.83
CA GLY A 41 -25.45 45.63 63.93
C GLY A 41 -25.18 44.14 64.16
N ILE A 42 -25.42 43.61 65.38
CA ILE A 42 -25.03 42.24 65.75
C ILE A 42 -26.06 41.20 65.29
N ILE A 43 -27.35 41.50 65.37
CA ILE A 43 -28.42 40.56 64.98
C ILE A 43 -28.45 40.40 63.45
N VAL A 44 -28.17 41.48 62.72
CA VAL A 44 -28.16 41.51 61.25
C VAL A 44 -26.97 40.75 60.66
N THR A 45 -25.80 40.80 61.30
CA THR A 45 -24.61 40.07 60.85
C THR A 45 -24.71 38.57 61.12
N GLY A 46 -25.26 38.17 62.27
CA GLY A 46 -25.54 36.76 62.58
C GLY A 46 -26.47 36.10 61.55
N PHE A 47 -27.56 36.78 61.19
CA PHE A 47 -28.53 36.28 60.21
C PHE A 47 -27.91 36.04 58.82
N ARG A 48 -27.02 36.94 58.38
CA ARG A 48 -26.31 36.81 57.09
C ARG A 48 -25.44 35.55 57.04
N THR A 49 -24.68 35.27 58.10
CA THR A 49 -23.80 34.08 58.15
C THR A 49 -24.58 32.77 58.16
N MET A 50 -25.74 32.73 58.82
CA MET A 50 -26.61 31.56 58.87
C MET A 50 -27.20 31.22 57.49
N LEU A 51 -27.66 32.22 56.74
CA LEU A 51 -28.20 32.01 55.40
C LEU A 51 -27.16 31.47 54.42
N VAL A 52 -25.93 32.00 54.46
CA VAL A 52 -24.84 31.51 53.62
C VAL A 52 -24.47 30.07 53.97
N ALA A 53 -24.41 29.72 55.25
CA ALA A 53 -24.10 28.37 55.70
C ALA A 53 -25.14 27.33 55.24
N ILE A 54 -26.43 27.66 55.32
CA ILE A 54 -27.52 26.78 54.86
C ILE A 54 -27.47 26.59 53.34
N ALA A 55 -27.28 27.68 52.59
CA ALA A 55 -27.15 27.60 51.14
C ALA A 55 -25.97 26.71 50.74
N ALA A 56 -24.80 26.92 51.34
CA ALA A 56 -23.62 26.10 51.10
C ALA A 56 -23.87 24.61 51.40
N GLY A 57 -24.46 24.29 52.55
CA GLY A 57 -24.81 22.91 52.91
C GLY A 57 -25.80 22.25 51.94
N GLY A 58 -26.81 23.01 51.50
CA GLY A 58 -27.78 22.56 50.50
C GLY A 58 -27.14 22.23 49.16
N PHE A 59 -26.22 23.07 48.66
CA PHE A 59 -25.47 22.82 47.44
C PHE A 59 -24.59 21.57 47.56
N THR A 60 -23.88 21.39 48.68
CA THR A 60 -23.05 20.19 48.90
C THR A 60 -23.89 18.91 48.96
N ALA A 61 -25.04 18.95 49.65
CA ALA A 61 -25.95 17.80 49.74
C ALA A 61 -26.55 17.45 48.36
N ALA A 62 -26.97 18.45 47.58
CA ALA A 62 -27.48 18.26 46.22
C ALA A 62 -26.39 17.71 45.28
N GLY A 63 -25.15 18.21 45.39
CA GLY A 63 -24.01 17.69 44.63
C GLY A 63 -23.71 16.22 44.93
N LEU A 64 -23.64 15.85 46.22
CA LEU A 64 -23.43 14.46 46.63
C LEU A 64 -24.60 13.55 46.23
N TYR A 65 -25.85 14.04 46.30
CA TYR A 65 -27.02 13.30 45.84
C TYR A 65 -26.95 13.04 44.33
N TYR A 66 -26.62 14.05 43.54
CA TYR A 66 -26.47 13.90 42.09
C TYR A 66 -25.32 12.96 41.72
N THR A 67 -24.16 13.06 42.39
CA THR A 67 -23.04 12.13 42.21
C THR A 67 -23.44 10.69 42.57
N ARG A 68 -24.22 10.50 43.63
CA ARG A 68 -24.68 9.17 44.04
C ARG A 68 -25.61 8.55 43.00
N GLU A 69 -26.49 9.33 42.38
CA GLU A 69 -27.38 8.85 41.32
C GLU A 69 -26.61 8.60 40.01
N LYS A 70 -25.67 9.48 39.67
CA LYS A 70 -24.86 9.38 38.44
C LYS A 70 -24.02 8.10 38.41
N HIS A 71 -23.47 7.69 39.55
CA HIS A 71 -22.71 6.44 39.66
C HIS A 71 -23.52 5.19 39.34
N ARG A 72 -24.85 5.23 39.39
CA ARG A 72 -25.70 4.10 39.01
C ARG A 72 -25.80 3.96 37.49
N LEU A 73 -25.97 5.08 36.78
CA LEU A 73 -26.05 5.12 35.31
C LEU A 73 -24.72 4.78 34.63
N GLU A 74 -23.59 5.14 35.25
CA GLU A 74 -22.27 4.84 34.69
C GLU A 74 -21.97 3.33 34.64
N ARG A 75 -22.52 2.52 35.56
CA ARG A 75 -22.25 1.07 35.61
C ARG A 75 -22.78 0.31 34.38
N GLU A 76 -23.95 0.68 33.88
CA GLU A 76 -24.54 0.07 32.68
C GLU A 76 -23.74 0.46 31.43
N ASN A 77 -23.33 1.73 31.33
CA ASN A 77 -22.45 2.19 30.26
C ASN A 77 -21.10 1.48 30.26
N PHE A 78 -20.54 1.17 31.44
CA PHE A 78 -19.29 0.41 31.54
C PHE A 78 -19.44 -1.04 31.05
N GLN A 79 -20.58 -1.68 31.29
CA GLN A 79 -20.85 -3.03 30.80
C GLN A 79 -20.94 -3.04 29.26
N HIS A 80 -21.72 -2.14 28.67
CA HIS A 80 -21.80 -2.01 27.22
C HIS A 80 -20.47 -1.64 26.58
N ALA A 81 -19.67 -0.78 27.22
CA ALA A 81 -18.34 -0.46 26.74
C ALA A 81 -17.45 -1.72 26.68
N GLN A 82 -17.47 -2.55 27.73
CA GLN A 82 -16.70 -3.80 27.77
C GLN A 82 -17.15 -4.81 26.71
N GLU A 83 -18.46 -4.99 26.53
CA GLU A 83 -19.02 -5.86 25.49
C GLU A 83 -18.62 -5.38 24.09
N GLN A 84 -18.74 -4.07 23.85
CA GLN A 84 -18.36 -3.46 22.58
C GLN A 84 -16.86 -3.61 22.29
N PHE A 85 -16.00 -3.55 23.31
CA PHE A 85 -14.57 -3.83 23.13
C PHE A 85 -14.32 -5.29 22.74
N ALA A 86 -15.02 -6.25 23.34
CA ALA A 86 -14.86 -7.67 23.01
C ALA A 86 -15.33 -7.99 21.58
N GLU A 87 -16.42 -7.39 21.12
CA GLU A 87 -16.89 -7.54 19.73
C GLU A 87 -15.97 -6.85 18.73
N ASN A 88 -15.56 -5.61 19.01
CA ASN A 88 -14.63 -4.88 18.17
C ASN A 88 -13.28 -5.60 18.04
N GLN A 89 -12.82 -6.30 19.08
CA GLN A 89 -11.61 -7.14 19.00
C GLN A 89 -11.78 -8.32 18.05
N LYS A 90 -12.93 -9.01 18.09
CA LYS A 90 -13.22 -10.11 17.14
C LYS A 90 -13.30 -9.59 15.70
N GLN A 91 -13.92 -8.43 15.50
CA GLN A 91 -13.97 -7.77 14.19
C GLN A 91 -12.58 -7.37 13.69
N PHE A 92 -11.73 -6.87 14.58
CA PHE A 92 -10.35 -6.53 14.23
C PHE A 92 -9.57 -7.77 13.79
N GLU A 93 -9.71 -8.90 14.48
CA GLU A 93 -9.05 -10.15 14.09
C GLU A 93 -9.52 -10.66 12.71
N ILE A 94 -10.82 -10.64 12.45
CA ILE A 94 -11.38 -11.01 11.14
C ILE A 94 -10.84 -10.08 10.05
N THR A 95 -10.78 -8.78 10.32
CA THR A 95 -10.28 -7.77 9.39
C THR A 95 -8.81 -8.01 9.04
N ILE A 96 -7.96 -8.29 10.04
CA ILE A 96 -6.54 -8.58 9.84
C ILE A 96 -6.34 -9.89 9.03
N LYS A 97 -7.13 -10.92 9.31
CA LYS A 97 -7.07 -12.18 8.54
C LYS A 97 -7.50 -11.97 7.08
N MET A 98 -8.61 -11.27 6.87
CA MET A 98 -9.10 -10.94 5.53
C MET A 98 -8.13 -10.03 4.77
N SER A 99 -7.42 -9.11 5.43
CA SER A 99 -6.42 -8.26 4.76
C SER A 99 -5.17 -9.07 4.38
N ALA A 100 -4.70 -9.97 5.24
CA ALA A 100 -3.56 -10.83 4.94
C ALA A 100 -3.81 -11.75 3.73
N ASP A 101 -4.99 -12.40 3.67
CA ASP A 101 -5.36 -13.25 2.53
C ASP A 101 -5.50 -12.44 1.23
N ARG A 102 -6.10 -11.24 1.32
CA ARG A 102 -6.21 -10.33 0.17
C ARG A 102 -4.84 -9.87 -0.33
N GLU A 103 -3.93 -9.52 0.57
CA GLU A 103 -2.57 -9.11 0.22
C GLU A 103 -1.79 -10.25 -0.42
N ALA A 104 -1.91 -11.48 0.09
CA ALA A 104 -1.28 -12.66 -0.50
C ALA A 104 -1.80 -12.92 -1.92
N GLU A 105 -3.12 -12.83 -2.13
CA GLU A 105 -3.74 -13.00 -3.43
C GLU A 105 -3.33 -11.89 -4.41
N GLN A 106 -3.33 -10.64 -3.97
CA GLN A 106 -2.87 -9.49 -4.76
C GLN A 106 -1.39 -9.63 -5.14
N ALA A 107 -0.55 -10.07 -4.20
CA ALA A 107 0.86 -10.32 -4.46
C ALA A 107 1.06 -11.46 -5.48
N ARG A 108 0.22 -12.50 -5.45
CA ARG A 108 0.24 -13.58 -6.44
C ARG A 108 -0.15 -13.07 -7.84
N ILE A 109 -1.26 -12.34 -7.95
CA ILE A 109 -1.72 -11.77 -9.22
C ILE A 109 -0.69 -10.78 -9.78
N ALA A 110 -0.10 -9.92 -8.94
CA ALA A 110 0.95 -9.00 -9.35
C ALA A 110 2.20 -9.74 -9.85
N ARG A 111 2.58 -10.84 -9.17
CA ARG A 111 3.72 -11.69 -9.59
C ARG A 111 3.47 -12.36 -10.93
N GLU A 112 2.28 -12.92 -11.15
CA GLU A 112 1.87 -13.51 -12.43
C GLU A 112 1.87 -12.46 -13.55
N GLY A 113 1.31 -11.26 -13.28
CA GLY A 113 1.33 -10.13 -14.22
C GLY A 113 2.74 -9.66 -14.59
N GLN A 114 3.70 -9.69 -13.66
CA GLN A 114 5.10 -9.37 -13.94
C GLN A 114 5.80 -10.41 -14.81
N VAL A 115 5.41 -11.69 -14.74
CA VAL A 115 5.99 -12.74 -15.60
C VAL A 115 5.49 -12.57 -17.04
N THR A 116 4.17 -12.45 -17.23
CA THR A 116 3.58 -12.20 -18.55
C THR A 116 4.05 -10.87 -19.14
N GLY A 117 4.18 -9.82 -18.31
CA GLY A 117 4.67 -8.51 -18.73
C GLY A 117 6.10 -8.55 -19.29
N ARG A 118 7.01 -9.32 -18.66
CA ARG A 118 8.38 -9.49 -19.17
C ARG A 118 8.41 -10.19 -20.52
N TYR A 119 7.55 -11.19 -20.73
CA TYR A 119 7.45 -11.88 -22.01
C TYR A 119 6.93 -10.94 -23.12
N VAL A 120 5.84 -10.23 -22.87
CA VAL A 120 5.25 -9.28 -23.84
C VAL A 120 6.25 -8.18 -24.22
N GLU A 121 6.96 -7.61 -23.24
CA GLU A 121 7.97 -6.59 -23.52
C GLU A 121 9.14 -7.15 -24.34
N ALA A 122 9.62 -8.37 -24.03
CA ALA A 122 10.67 -9.01 -24.82
C ALA A 122 10.23 -9.23 -26.29
N ILE A 123 9.00 -9.69 -26.53
CA ILE A 123 8.48 -9.85 -27.89
C ILE A 123 8.36 -8.51 -28.62
N LYS A 124 7.92 -7.46 -27.93
CA LYS A 124 7.84 -6.10 -28.49
C LYS A 124 9.21 -5.59 -28.91
N LEU A 125 10.21 -5.73 -28.04
CA LEU A 125 11.60 -5.36 -28.33
C LEU A 125 12.21 -6.21 -29.46
N LEU A 126 11.85 -7.49 -29.57
CA LEU A 126 12.28 -8.37 -30.67
C LEU A 126 11.74 -7.93 -32.03
N SER A 127 10.55 -7.31 -32.05
CA SER A 127 9.94 -6.77 -33.27
C SER A 127 10.47 -5.39 -33.68
N SER A 128 11.29 -4.77 -32.83
CA SER A 128 11.91 -3.48 -33.11
C SER A 128 12.86 -3.56 -34.31
N GLN A 129 13.08 -2.43 -34.98
CA GLN A 129 14.11 -2.29 -36.03
C GLN A 129 15.50 -1.95 -35.47
N ASP A 130 15.60 -1.75 -34.14
CA ASP A 130 16.85 -1.47 -33.43
C ASP A 130 17.49 -2.80 -32.97
N ASP A 131 18.68 -3.08 -33.49
CA ASP A 131 19.42 -4.31 -33.17
C ASP A 131 19.78 -4.42 -31.69
N THR A 132 20.00 -3.31 -30.98
CA THR A 132 20.24 -3.30 -29.54
C THR A 132 19.02 -3.79 -28.77
N GLN A 133 17.83 -3.36 -29.20
CA GLN A 133 16.55 -3.81 -28.61
C GLN A 133 16.30 -5.28 -28.93
N ARG A 134 16.58 -5.72 -30.16
CA ARG A 134 16.48 -7.14 -30.55
C ARG A 134 17.42 -8.02 -29.74
N LEU A 135 18.66 -7.59 -29.51
CA LEU A 135 19.62 -8.28 -28.65
C LEU A 135 19.13 -8.38 -27.20
N GLY A 136 18.67 -7.26 -26.63
CA GLY A 136 18.09 -7.23 -25.28
C GLY A 136 16.89 -8.17 -25.14
N ALA A 137 16.04 -8.23 -26.16
CA ALA A 137 14.91 -9.16 -26.22
C ALA A 137 15.35 -10.62 -26.24
N ILE A 138 16.32 -10.98 -27.08
CA ILE A 138 16.83 -12.35 -27.22
C ILE A 138 17.38 -12.87 -25.89
N TYR A 139 18.19 -12.07 -25.18
CA TYR A 139 18.71 -12.46 -23.87
C TYR A 139 17.65 -12.47 -22.76
N SER A 140 16.63 -11.62 -22.86
CA SER A 140 15.49 -11.65 -21.94
C SER A 140 14.68 -12.94 -22.12
N LEU A 141 14.44 -13.34 -23.37
CA LEU A 141 13.79 -14.60 -23.72
C LEU A 141 14.63 -15.80 -23.29
N GLU A 142 15.96 -15.75 -23.42
CA GLU A 142 16.85 -16.79 -22.89
C GLU A 142 16.59 -17.03 -21.40
N ARG A 143 16.54 -15.94 -20.62
CA ARG A 143 16.31 -16.02 -19.17
C ARG A 143 14.93 -16.62 -18.87
N ILE A 144 13.88 -16.19 -19.57
CA ILE A 144 12.53 -16.76 -19.40
C ILE A 144 12.54 -18.27 -19.70
N MET A 145 13.14 -18.69 -20.80
CA MET A 145 13.28 -20.10 -21.18
C MET A 145 14.09 -20.91 -20.16
N ARG A 146 15.10 -20.32 -19.51
CA ARG A 146 15.87 -21.00 -18.46
C ARG A 146 15.06 -21.14 -17.17
N ASP A 147 14.39 -20.07 -16.76
CA ASP A 147 13.68 -19.96 -15.48
C ASP A 147 12.35 -20.74 -15.48
N SER A 148 11.72 -20.93 -16.64
CA SER A 148 10.38 -21.55 -16.79
C SER A 148 10.42 -22.72 -17.77
N GLU A 149 10.05 -23.92 -17.29
CA GLU A 149 9.88 -25.10 -18.15
C GLU A 149 8.65 -24.97 -19.07
N ASP A 150 7.57 -24.36 -18.57
CA ASP A 150 6.34 -24.15 -19.33
C ASP A 150 6.55 -23.19 -20.52
N ASP A 151 7.41 -22.17 -20.36
CA ASP A 151 7.70 -21.21 -21.43
C ASP A 151 8.81 -21.68 -22.39
N HIS A 152 9.52 -22.76 -22.07
CA HIS A 152 10.68 -23.23 -22.81
C HIS A 152 10.38 -23.45 -24.30
N ASP A 153 9.37 -24.27 -24.61
CA ASP A 153 9.03 -24.65 -25.98
C ASP A 153 8.53 -23.45 -26.80
N THR A 154 7.80 -22.53 -26.15
CA THR A 154 7.29 -21.30 -26.76
C THR A 154 8.44 -20.38 -27.16
N VAL A 155 9.38 -20.13 -26.25
CA VAL A 155 10.55 -19.29 -26.52
C VAL A 155 11.43 -19.88 -27.63
N VAL A 156 11.69 -21.19 -27.59
CA VAL A 156 12.44 -21.89 -28.64
C VAL A 156 11.79 -21.69 -30.00
N THR A 157 10.46 -21.79 -30.08
CA THR A 157 9.70 -21.59 -31.32
C THR A 157 9.81 -20.15 -31.83
N VAL A 158 9.69 -19.17 -30.94
CA VAL A 158 9.81 -17.75 -31.29
C VAL A 158 11.20 -17.42 -31.82
N LEU A 159 12.26 -17.85 -31.13
CA LEU A 159 13.63 -17.59 -31.57
C LEU A 159 13.95 -18.31 -32.89
N ALA A 160 13.46 -19.53 -33.11
CA ALA A 160 13.61 -20.22 -34.39
C ALA A 160 12.86 -19.51 -35.52
N ALA A 161 11.66 -18.98 -35.26
CA ALA A 161 10.92 -18.17 -36.22
C ALA A 161 11.66 -16.86 -36.56
N PHE A 162 12.22 -16.19 -35.55
CA PHE A 162 13.02 -14.99 -35.72
C PHE A 162 14.21 -15.24 -36.66
N VAL A 163 14.96 -16.32 -36.44
CA VAL A 163 16.07 -16.69 -37.33
C VAL A 163 15.57 -16.95 -38.76
N ARG A 164 14.48 -17.69 -38.94
CA ARG A 164 13.93 -17.94 -40.30
C ARG A 164 13.52 -16.66 -41.03
N GLN A 165 13.04 -15.66 -40.30
CA GLN A 165 12.60 -14.39 -40.87
C GLN A 165 13.78 -13.50 -41.28
N HIS A 166 14.86 -13.48 -40.51
CA HIS A 166 15.99 -12.57 -40.70
C HIS A 166 17.20 -13.21 -41.38
N ALA A 167 17.21 -14.54 -41.51
CA ALA A 167 18.26 -15.32 -42.15
C ALA A 167 17.68 -16.24 -43.24
N GLY A 168 16.64 -15.82 -43.97
CA GLY A 168 16.08 -16.60 -45.07
C GLY A 168 17.00 -16.62 -46.30
N ILE A 169 17.09 -17.77 -46.99
CA ILE A 169 17.82 -17.87 -48.27
C ILE A 169 17.19 -16.90 -49.28
N GLY A 170 18.01 -16.01 -49.86
CA GLY A 170 17.57 -15.01 -50.83
C GLY A 170 17.46 -13.59 -50.29
N LEU A 171 17.69 -13.37 -48.99
CA LEU A 171 17.81 -12.01 -48.42
C LEU A 171 19.11 -11.29 -48.86
N GLY A 172 20.08 -12.02 -49.43
CA GLY A 172 21.32 -11.44 -49.97
C GLY A 172 22.19 -10.76 -48.90
N VAL A 173 22.03 -11.14 -47.63
CA VAL A 173 22.76 -10.53 -46.51
C VAL A 173 24.19 -11.10 -46.48
N PRO A 174 25.24 -10.31 -46.73
CA PRO A 174 26.61 -10.83 -46.87
C PRO A 174 27.23 -11.30 -45.55
N ARG A 175 26.59 -10.98 -44.42
CA ARG A 175 26.97 -11.42 -43.07
C ARG A 175 25.70 -11.58 -42.24
N PRO A 176 25.62 -12.60 -41.37
CA PRO A 176 24.50 -12.72 -40.47
C PRO A 176 24.41 -11.50 -39.54
N ASP A 177 23.21 -10.94 -39.41
CA ASP A 177 22.95 -9.85 -38.48
C ASP A 177 23.28 -10.30 -37.03
N GLU A 178 23.83 -9.38 -36.23
CA GLU A 178 24.22 -9.66 -34.83
C GLU A 178 23.08 -10.29 -33.99
N PRO A 179 21.81 -9.86 -34.13
CA PRO A 179 20.68 -10.53 -33.49
C PRO A 179 20.46 -11.98 -33.93
N VAL A 180 20.74 -12.34 -35.19
CA VAL A 180 20.62 -13.72 -35.67
C VAL A 180 21.66 -14.61 -34.99
N GLN A 181 22.92 -14.14 -34.89
CA GLN A 181 23.97 -14.84 -34.15
C GLN A 181 23.58 -15.02 -32.68
N ALA A 182 23.03 -13.99 -32.03
CA ALA A 182 22.57 -14.09 -30.65
C ALA A 182 21.45 -15.13 -30.50
N ALA A 183 20.45 -15.12 -31.38
CA ALA A 183 19.34 -16.08 -31.34
C ALA A 183 19.82 -17.52 -31.52
N ILE A 184 20.75 -17.76 -32.46
CA ILE A 184 21.39 -19.07 -32.67
C ILE A 184 22.21 -19.48 -31.44
N THR A 185 22.94 -18.56 -30.84
CA THR A 185 23.72 -18.82 -29.63
C THR A 185 22.82 -19.22 -28.45
N VAL A 186 21.72 -18.49 -28.23
CA VAL A 186 20.73 -18.80 -27.18
C VAL A 186 20.06 -20.14 -27.42
N LEU A 187 19.60 -20.41 -28.65
CA LEU A 187 19.04 -21.70 -29.02
C LEU A 187 20.05 -22.83 -28.81
N GLY A 188 21.33 -22.59 -29.10
CA GLY A 188 22.41 -23.54 -28.90
C GLY A 188 22.70 -23.87 -27.42
N ARG A 189 22.57 -22.90 -26.51
CA ARG A 189 22.88 -23.04 -25.08
C ARG A 189 21.66 -23.32 -24.20
N ARG A 190 20.49 -23.54 -24.81
CA ARG A 190 19.24 -23.78 -24.08
C ARG A 190 19.32 -25.06 -23.23
N PRO A 191 18.58 -25.13 -22.10
CA PRO A 191 18.52 -26.34 -21.28
C PRO A 191 18.00 -27.55 -22.08
N MET A 192 18.60 -28.73 -21.87
CA MET A 192 18.12 -29.97 -22.48
C MET A 192 16.86 -30.46 -21.76
N ARG A 193 15.70 -30.09 -22.29
CA ARG A 193 14.38 -30.55 -21.84
C ARG A 193 13.69 -31.39 -22.91
N ARG A 194 12.53 -31.96 -22.56
CA ARG A 194 11.70 -32.70 -23.53
C ARG A 194 10.91 -31.70 -24.36
N GLU A 195 11.41 -31.41 -25.55
CA GLU A 195 10.77 -30.49 -26.48
C GLU A 195 9.70 -31.21 -27.30
N ALA A 196 8.46 -30.70 -27.30
CA ALA A 196 7.39 -31.24 -28.13
C ALA A 196 7.63 -30.95 -29.62
N ALA A 197 8.16 -29.76 -29.92
CA ALA A 197 8.52 -29.33 -31.25
C ALA A 197 10.03 -29.43 -31.50
N ARG A 198 10.43 -29.79 -32.72
CA ARG A 198 11.85 -29.70 -33.14
C ARG A 198 12.14 -28.27 -33.58
N ILE A 199 13.35 -27.78 -33.28
CA ILE A 199 13.86 -26.54 -33.87
C ILE A 199 13.85 -26.67 -35.40
N ASP A 200 13.13 -25.78 -36.07
CA ASP A 200 13.02 -25.73 -37.53
C ASP A 200 13.77 -24.51 -38.07
N LEU A 201 14.92 -24.75 -38.71
CA LEU A 201 15.77 -23.75 -39.36
C LEU A 201 15.94 -24.05 -40.85
N ARG A 202 14.96 -24.75 -41.46
CA ARG A 202 15.01 -25.07 -42.89
C ARG A 202 15.02 -23.80 -43.75
N ARG A 203 15.74 -23.85 -44.88
CA ARG A 203 15.84 -22.74 -45.85
C ARG A 203 16.35 -21.43 -45.26
N THR A 204 17.29 -21.53 -44.33
CA THR A 204 17.98 -20.37 -43.77
C THR A 204 19.41 -20.29 -44.26
N ASP A 205 19.92 -19.09 -44.45
CA ASP A 205 21.33 -18.79 -44.72
C ASP A 205 22.01 -18.52 -43.37
N LEU A 206 22.73 -19.52 -42.87
CA LEU A 206 23.45 -19.49 -41.60
C LEU A 206 24.96 -19.44 -41.83
N THR A 207 25.37 -19.02 -43.02
CA THR A 207 26.75 -18.94 -43.47
C THR A 207 27.53 -17.98 -42.58
N GLY A 208 28.71 -18.41 -42.11
CA GLY A 208 29.57 -17.56 -41.26
C GLY A 208 29.13 -17.41 -39.79
N LEU A 209 27.99 -18.00 -39.39
CA LEU A 209 27.59 -18.01 -37.98
C LEU A 209 28.48 -18.94 -37.15
N ASP A 210 28.68 -18.55 -35.90
CA ASP A 210 29.37 -19.34 -34.90
C ASP A 210 28.38 -20.29 -34.19
N PHE A 211 28.68 -21.58 -34.28
CA PHE A 211 27.94 -22.66 -33.63
C PHE A 211 28.79 -23.37 -32.56
N GLU A 212 29.92 -22.81 -32.16
CA GLU A 212 30.82 -23.43 -31.18
C GLU A 212 30.07 -23.68 -29.87
N ARG A 213 30.13 -24.93 -29.39
CA ARG A 213 29.47 -25.40 -28.15
C ARG A 213 27.94 -25.31 -28.17
N ALA A 214 27.33 -25.12 -29.34
CA ALA A 214 25.88 -25.12 -29.49
C ALA A 214 25.30 -26.54 -29.63
N ASN A 215 24.21 -26.80 -28.91
CA ASN A 215 23.49 -28.06 -28.98
C ASN A 215 22.23 -27.95 -29.86
N PHE A 216 22.36 -28.36 -31.12
CA PHE A 216 21.25 -28.44 -32.07
C PHE A 216 20.77 -29.89 -32.31
N ARG A 217 20.90 -30.76 -31.31
CA ARG A 217 20.44 -32.15 -31.44
C ARG A 217 18.94 -32.18 -31.79
N ARG A 218 18.59 -32.90 -32.86
CA ARG A 218 17.23 -33.01 -33.44
C ARG A 218 16.70 -31.76 -34.17
N ALA A 219 17.50 -30.71 -34.37
CA ALA A 219 17.11 -29.58 -35.20
C ALA A 219 17.00 -29.98 -36.69
N ARG A 220 16.15 -29.28 -37.44
CA ARG A 220 15.96 -29.48 -38.89
C ARG A 220 16.64 -28.36 -39.67
N PHE A 221 17.69 -28.71 -40.40
CA PHE A 221 18.45 -27.82 -41.29
C PHE A 221 18.22 -28.11 -42.78
N GLY A 222 17.15 -28.82 -43.14
CA GLY A 222 16.86 -29.18 -44.53
C GLY A 222 16.84 -27.96 -45.45
N GLY A 223 17.75 -27.93 -46.42
CA GLY A 223 17.92 -26.82 -47.35
C GLY A 223 18.43 -25.53 -46.71
N ALA A 224 19.01 -25.55 -45.50
CA ALA A 224 19.75 -24.42 -44.95
C ALA A 224 21.18 -24.39 -45.53
N ASP A 225 21.71 -23.19 -45.75
CA ASP A 225 23.11 -22.97 -46.10
C ASP A 225 23.93 -22.84 -44.82
N LEU A 226 24.99 -23.64 -44.74
CA LEU A 226 25.92 -23.72 -43.62
C LEU A 226 27.37 -23.64 -44.12
N SER A 227 27.56 -23.15 -45.35
CA SER A 227 28.90 -22.89 -45.88
C SER A 227 29.61 -21.87 -44.99
N ALA A 228 30.92 -22.03 -44.76
CA ALA A 228 31.69 -21.20 -43.83
C ALA A 228 31.24 -21.16 -42.34
N MET A 229 30.70 -22.25 -41.77
CA MET A 229 30.56 -22.33 -40.30
C MET A 229 31.93 -22.14 -39.60
N CYS A 230 32.07 -21.07 -38.83
CA CYS A 230 33.29 -20.79 -38.10
C CYS A 230 33.39 -21.75 -36.90
N ARG A 231 34.43 -22.58 -36.85
CA ARG A 231 34.72 -23.46 -35.71
C ARG A 231 35.98 -22.95 -35.03
N VAL A 232 35.85 -22.15 -33.97
CA VAL A 232 37.03 -21.66 -33.22
C VAL A 232 37.46 -22.71 -32.20
N GLY A 233 38.03 -23.80 -32.70
CA GLY A 233 38.65 -24.83 -31.87
C GLY A 233 39.88 -25.36 -32.57
N VAL A 234 41.04 -24.78 -32.23
CA VAL A 234 42.40 -25.05 -32.73
C VAL A 234 42.58 -24.94 -34.26
N GLY A 235 42.98 -23.75 -34.71
CA GLY A 235 43.74 -23.59 -35.96
C GLY A 235 42.95 -23.33 -37.26
N VAL A 236 42.69 -22.05 -37.51
CA VAL A 236 42.73 -21.31 -38.79
C VAL A 236 41.78 -21.64 -39.98
N TRP A 237 41.22 -20.54 -40.50
CA TRP A 237 40.61 -20.23 -41.82
C TRP A 237 39.12 -20.54 -42.05
N CYS A 238 38.30 -19.47 -42.02
CA CYS A 238 37.12 -19.38 -42.88
C CYS A 238 37.60 -19.07 -44.31
N GLN A 239 37.13 -19.85 -45.28
CA GLN A 239 37.32 -19.60 -46.70
C GLN A 239 35.96 -19.61 -47.38
#